data_AF-A0A016AT60-F1
#
_entry.id   AF-A0A016AT60-F1
#
_cell.length_a   1.000
_cell.length_b   1.000
_cell.length_c   1.000
_cell.angle_alpha   90.00
_cell.angle_beta   90.00
_cell.angle_gamma   90.00
#
_symmetry.space_group_name_H-M   'P 1'
#
loop_
_entity.id
_entity.type
_entity.pdbx_description
1 polymer ?
#
loop_
_entity_poly.entity_id
_entity_poly.type
_entity_poly.pdbx_seq_one_letter_code
_entity_poly.pdbx_strand_id
1 'polypeptide(L)'
;MNLNPAHINEPVQKEFLSVIKEYERVIYKVCYLYTTRNATLGDLYQEVILNLWKAYPKFRKECKISTWIYRIALNTCISFIRKEKNVPEIVALTREADWMTEEKDELTEMLRQLYRMINQLGQLDKSIVLLYLEEKSYEEIAEITGLTVTNVATKLSRIKDKLKKMKKEE
;
A
#
# COMPACT_ATOMS: atom_id res chain seq x y z
N MET A 1 -36.44 -13.36 -22.53
CA MET A 1 -35.43 -12.28 -22.67
C MET A 1 -34.21 -12.69 -21.84
N ASN A 2 -33.19 -13.25 -22.50
CA ASN A 2 -31.97 -13.69 -21.84
C ASN A 2 -31.04 -12.47 -21.66
N LEU A 3 -30.86 -12.05 -20.41
CA LEU A 3 -29.80 -11.12 -20.04
C LEU A 3 -28.46 -11.86 -20.12
N ASN A 4 -27.75 -11.67 -21.21
CA ASN A 4 -26.39 -12.17 -21.39
C ASN A 4 -25.43 -11.35 -20.51
N PRO A 5 -24.69 -11.96 -19.56
CA PRO A 5 -23.76 -11.25 -18.67
C PRO A 5 -22.49 -10.71 -19.37
N ALA A 6 -22.30 -10.99 -20.66
CA ALA A 6 -21.05 -10.76 -21.39
C ALA A 6 -20.79 -9.31 -21.85
N HIS A 7 -21.67 -8.36 -21.57
CA HIS A 7 -21.43 -6.93 -21.86
C HIS A 7 -21.14 -6.14 -20.59
N ILE A 8 -20.13 -6.54 -19.82
CA ILE A 8 -19.42 -5.52 -19.05
C ILE A 8 -18.74 -4.63 -20.08
N ASN A 9 -19.18 -3.36 -20.18
CA ASN A 9 -18.77 -2.41 -21.22
C ASN A 9 -17.27 -2.52 -21.57
N GLU A 10 -16.97 -3.12 -22.72
CA GLU A 10 -15.61 -3.30 -23.24
C GLU A 10 -14.75 -2.01 -23.21
N PRO A 11 -15.32 -0.80 -23.44
CA PRO A 11 -14.59 0.46 -23.26
C PRO A 11 -14.14 0.73 -21.82
N VAL A 12 -14.99 0.44 -20.83
CA VAL A 12 -14.69 0.64 -19.40
C VAL A 12 -13.59 -0.30 -18.94
N GLN A 13 -13.59 -1.54 -19.43
CA GLN A 13 -12.51 -2.50 -19.15
C GLN A 13 -11.18 -2.02 -19.71
N LYS A 14 -11.14 -1.54 -20.96
CA LYS A 14 -9.91 -1.02 -21.58
C LYS A 14 -9.37 0.21 -20.86
N GLU A 15 -10.24 1.14 -20.48
CA GLU A 15 -9.85 2.34 -19.71
C GLU A 15 -9.29 1.94 -18.34
N PHE A 16 -9.98 1.05 -17.62
CA PHE A 16 -9.52 0.55 -16.33
C PHE A 16 -8.14 -0.11 -16.44
N LEU A 17 -7.92 -0.99 -17.42
CA LEU A 17 -6.62 -1.65 -17.61
C LEU A 17 -5.50 -0.65 -17.90
N SER A 18 -5.79 0.42 -18.66
CA SER A 18 -4.84 1.50 -18.90
C SER A 18 -4.47 2.21 -17.60
N VAL A 19 -5.47 2.53 -16.76
CA VAL A 19 -5.26 3.14 -15.44
C VAL A 19 -4.43 2.21 -14.55
N ILE A 20 -4.77 0.93 -14.45
CA ILE A 20 -4.00 -0.01 -13.63
C ILE A 20 -2.56 -0.10 -14.10
N LYS A 21 -2.31 -0.15 -15.41
CA LYS A 21 -0.95 -0.18 -15.96
C LYS A 21 -0.16 1.10 -15.63
N GLU A 22 -0.80 2.26 -15.69
CA GLU A 22 -0.17 3.55 -15.31
C GLU A 22 0.21 3.58 -13.83
N TYR A 23 -0.61 3.01 -12.95
CA TYR A 23 -0.42 3.04 -11.49
C TYR A 23 0.09 1.71 -10.90
N GLU A 24 0.55 0.78 -11.73
CA GLU A 24 0.97 -0.56 -11.32
C GLU A 24 2.06 -0.48 -10.25
N ARG A 25 3.08 0.36 -10.47
CA ARG A 25 4.18 0.54 -9.51
C ARG A 25 3.70 1.02 -8.14
N VAL A 26 2.69 1.90 -8.11
CA VAL A 26 2.10 2.40 -6.86
C VAL A 26 1.38 1.27 -6.13
N ILE A 27 0.56 0.50 -6.85
CA ILE A 27 -0.17 -0.64 -6.30
C ILE A 27 0.80 -1.68 -5.74
N TYR A 28 1.86 -2.01 -6.48
CA TYR A 28 2.91 -2.92 -6.03
C TYR A 28 3.61 -2.45 -4.77
N LYS A 29 4.04 -1.17 -4.70
CA LYS A 29 4.70 -0.62 -3.49
C LYS A 29 3.79 -0.72 -2.26
N VAL A 30 2.50 -0.41 -2.43
CA VAL A 30 1.52 -0.54 -1.34
C VAL A 30 1.39 -2.01 -0.90
N CYS A 31 1.13 -2.94 -1.82
CA CYS A 31 0.94 -4.35 -1.48
C CYS A 31 2.21 -4.94 -0.85
N TYR A 32 3.38 -4.59 -1.38
CA TYR A 32 4.66 -5.05 -0.87
C TYR A 32 4.90 -4.62 0.58
N LEU A 33 4.62 -3.36 0.92
CA LEU A 33 4.74 -2.84 2.29
C LEU A 33 3.93 -3.63 3.32
N TYR A 34 2.85 -4.26 2.88
CA TYR A 34 1.93 -5.04 3.72
C TYR A 34 2.08 -6.56 3.55
N THR A 35 3.09 -7.01 2.81
CA THR A 35 3.36 -8.44 2.66
C THR A 35 3.77 -9.02 4.01
N THR A 36 3.19 -10.17 4.34
CA THR A 36 3.53 -10.94 5.54
C THR A 36 3.65 -12.42 5.17
N ARG A 37 3.99 -13.28 6.13
CA ARG A 37 4.00 -14.73 5.92
C ARG A 37 2.65 -15.27 5.41
N ASN A 38 1.53 -14.70 5.89
CA ASN A 38 0.19 -15.18 5.58
C ASN A 38 -0.54 -14.32 4.52
N ALA A 39 0.06 -13.21 4.10
CA ALA A 39 -0.49 -12.31 3.10
C ALA A 39 0.58 -12.08 2.03
N THR A 40 0.55 -12.88 0.96
CA THR A 40 1.54 -12.76 -0.11
C THR A 40 1.29 -11.50 -0.93
N LEU A 41 2.33 -11.03 -1.62
CA LEU A 41 2.20 -9.91 -2.56
C LEU A 41 1.13 -10.18 -3.63
N GLY A 42 1.07 -11.42 -4.14
CA GLY A 42 0.10 -11.82 -5.16
C GLY A 42 -1.33 -11.73 -4.66
N ASP A 43 -1.60 -12.22 -3.45
CA ASP A 43 -2.95 -12.20 -2.86
C ASP A 43 -3.41 -10.76 -2.60
N LEU A 44 -2.53 -9.95 -2.01
CA LEU A 44 -2.81 -8.53 -1.76
C LEU A 44 -3.05 -7.78 -3.07
N TYR A 45 -2.22 -8.00 -4.09
CA TYR A 45 -2.36 -7.37 -5.39
C TYR A 45 -3.70 -7.74 -6.04
N GLN A 46 -4.05 -9.03 -6.08
CA GLN A 46 -5.32 -9.48 -6.64
C GLN A 46 -6.52 -8.85 -5.92
N GLU A 47 -6.51 -8.83 -4.59
CA GLU A 47 -7.59 -8.24 -3.81
C GLU A 47 -7.70 -6.72 -4.05
N VAL A 48 -6.57 -6.02 -4.18
CA VAL A 48 -6.54 -4.60 -4.53
C VAL A 48 -7.11 -4.35 -5.93
N ILE A 49 -6.69 -5.11 -6.94
CA ILE A 49 -7.22 -4.99 -8.30
C ILE A 49 -8.72 -5.27 -8.33
N LEU A 50 -9.19 -6.29 -7.61
CA LEU A 50 -10.61 -6.62 -7.50
C LEU A 50 -11.42 -5.48 -6.89
N ASN A 51 -10.93 -4.89 -5.80
CA ASN A 51 -11.62 -3.77 -5.14
C ASN A 51 -11.57 -2.48 -5.98
N LEU A 52 -10.47 -2.23 -6.69
CA LEU A 52 -10.38 -1.16 -7.67
C LEU A 52 -11.40 -1.35 -8.79
N TRP A 53 -11.50 -2.55 -9.38
CA TRP A 53 -12.46 -2.86 -10.43
C TRP A 53 -13.90 -2.65 -10.00
N LYS A 54 -14.28 -3.16 -8.81
CA LYS A 54 -15.62 -2.99 -8.24
C LYS A 54 -15.97 -1.52 -7.99
N ALA A 55 -14.98 -0.71 -7.62
CA ALA A 55 -15.17 0.70 -7.30
C ALA A 55 -15.07 1.63 -8.52
N TYR A 56 -14.39 1.20 -9.59
CA TYR A 56 -14.07 2.04 -10.76
C TYR A 56 -15.30 2.68 -11.42
N PRO A 57 -16.42 1.97 -11.66
CA PRO A 57 -17.63 2.58 -12.25
C PRO A 57 -18.25 3.69 -11.40
N LYS A 58 -17.92 3.74 -10.10
CA LYS A 58 -18.44 4.72 -9.14
C LYS A 58 -17.45 5.85 -8.86
N PHE A 59 -16.29 5.87 -9.53
CA PHE A 59 -15.29 6.90 -9.32
C PHE A 59 -15.76 8.24 -9.93
N ARG A 60 -16.11 9.20 -9.06
CA ARG A 60 -16.69 10.49 -9.45
C ARG A 60 -15.68 11.57 -9.85
N LYS A 61 -14.37 11.27 -9.88
CA LYS A 61 -13.29 12.22 -10.21
C LYS A 61 -13.22 13.46 -9.31
N GLU A 62 -13.72 13.36 -8.08
CA GLU A 62 -13.65 14.42 -7.06
C GLU A 62 -12.25 14.59 -6.46
N CYS A 63 -11.36 13.63 -6.73
CA CYS A 63 -9.96 13.67 -6.35
C CYS A 63 -9.09 13.13 -7.49
N LYS A 64 -7.76 13.27 -7.37
CA LYS A 64 -6.82 12.68 -8.32
C LYS A 64 -7.01 11.16 -8.34
N ILE A 65 -6.92 10.54 -9.52
CA ILE A 65 -7.00 9.08 -9.66
C ILE A 65 -5.96 8.37 -8.79
N SER A 66 -4.75 8.94 -8.65
CA SER A 66 -3.71 8.42 -7.78
C SER A 66 -4.11 8.41 -6.30
N THR A 67 -4.72 9.50 -5.79
CA THR A 67 -5.27 9.57 -4.43
C THR A 67 -6.32 8.47 -4.21
N TRP A 68 -7.21 8.29 -5.17
CA TRP A 68 -8.24 7.24 -5.11
C TRP A 68 -7.64 5.83 -5.08
N ILE A 69 -6.64 5.56 -5.94
CA ILE A 69 -5.93 4.27 -5.98
C ILE A 69 -5.22 4.01 -4.65
N TYR A 70 -4.46 4.98 -4.12
CA TYR A 70 -3.80 4.85 -2.83
C TYR A 70 -4.80 4.54 -1.72
N ARG A 71 -5.94 5.25 -1.68
CA ARG A 71 -6.97 5.03 -0.66
C ARG A 71 -7.50 3.59 -0.71
N ILE A 72 -7.86 3.09 -1.89
CA ILE A 72 -8.37 1.72 -2.04
C ILE A 72 -7.29 0.70 -1.71
N ALA A 73 -6.08 0.86 -2.24
CA ALA A 73 -4.98 -0.08 -2.03
C ALA A 73 -4.60 -0.19 -0.55
N LEU A 74 -4.42 0.95 0.14
CA LEU A 74 -4.09 1.00 1.56
C LEU A 74 -5.21 0.40 2.41
N ASN A 75 -6.46 0.81 2.20
CA ASN A 75 -7.59 0.27 2.97
C ASN A 75 -7.75 -1.23 2.78
N THR A 76 -7.54 -1.71 1.54
CA THR A 76 -7.61 -3.14 1.22
C THR A 76 -6.51 -3.91 1.96
N CYS A 77 -5.25 -3.51 1.85
CA CYS A 77 -4.14 -4.20 2.49
C CYS A 77 -4.25 -4.19 4.02
N ILE A 78 -4.61 -3.05 4.61
CA ILE A 78 -4.79 -2.92 6.06
C ILE A 78 -5.95 -3.81 6.53
N SER A 79 -7.05 -3.84 5.79
CA SER A 79 -8.21 -4.69 6.12
C SER A 79 -7.87 -6.18 6.00
N PHE A 80 -7.11 -6.56 4.97
CA PHE A 80 -6.64 -7.93 4.77
C PHE A 80 -5.82 -8.40 5.97
N ILE A 81 -4.79 -7.63 6.36
CA ILE A 81 -3.94 -7.97 7.52
C ILE A 81 -4.74 -8.04 8.83
N ARG A 82 -5.70 -7.13 9.02
CA ARG A 82 -6.54 -7.14 10.24
C ARG A 82 -7.40 -8.40 10.35
N LYS A 83 -7.82 -8.98 9.21
CA LYS A 83 -8.57 -10.24 9.18
C LYS A 83 -7.65 -11.45 9.43
N GLU A 84 -6.48 -11.48 8.81
CA GLU A 84 -5.48 -12.54 8.95
C GLU A 84 -4.98 -12.72 10.39
N LYS A 85 -4.83 -11.63 11.16
CA LYS A 85 -4.46 -11.70 12.58
C LYS A 85 -5.43 -12.52 13.45
N ASN A 86 -6.61 -12.86 12.96
CA ASN A 86 -7.61 -13.67 13.67
C ASN A 86 -7.59 -15.16 13.26
N VAL A 87 -6.66 -15.59 12.40
CA VAL A 87 -6.53 -16.99 11.95
C VAL A 87 -5.25 -17.62 12.55
N PRO A 88 -5.30 -18.84 13.10
CA PRO A 88 -4.12 -19.53 13.64
C PRO A 88 -3.03 -19.73 12.58
N GLU A 89 -1.77 -19.49 12.96
CA GLU A 89 -0.62 -19.53 12.05
C GLU A 89 -0.33 -20.97 11.57
N ILE A 90 -0.43 -21.22 10.25
CA ILE A 90 0.13 -22.41 9.61
C ILE A 90 1.51 -22.03 9.08
N VAL A 91 2.54 -22.69 9.59
CA VAL A 91 3.95 -22.35 9.34
C VAL A 91 4.32 -22.68 7.89
N ALA A 92 4.51 -21.66 7.06
CA ALA A 92 5.21 -21.74 5.79
C ALA A 92 6.49 -20.89 5.84
N LEU A 93 7.59 -21.48 5.36
CA LEU A 93 8.92 -20.85 5.29
C LEU A 93 8.89 -19.62 4.37
N THR A 94 9.31 -18.49 4.91
CA THR A 94 9.30 -17.16 4.28
C THR A 94 10.38 -17.00 3.21
N ARG A 95 10.04 -16.38 2.08
CA ARG A 95 11.00 -15.75 1.15
C ARG A 95 11.38 -14.37 1.67
N GLU A 96 12.68 -14.14 1.80
CA GLU A 96 13.28 -12.86 2.08
C GLU A 96 13.13 -11.91 0.88
N ALA A 97 13.14 -10.62 1.17
CA ALA A 97 13.00 -9.52 0.24
C ALA A 97 14.15 -9.49 -0.78
N ASP A 98 13.93 -10.05 -1.97
CA ASP A 98 14.95 -10.14 -3.02
C ASP A 98 14.68 -9.08 -4.12
N TRP A 99 14.87 -7.80 -3.79
CA TRP A 99 14.84 -6.68 -4.75
C TRP A 99 15.98 -5.67 -4.56
N MET A 100 17.13 -6.10 -4.09
CA MET A 100 18.35 -5.33 -4.23
C MET A 100 19.40 -6.27 -4.81
N THR A 101 19.77 -6.01 -6.05
CA THR A 101 20.96 -6.56 -6.73
C THR A 101 22.13 -6.66 -5.76
N GLU A 102 22.94 -7.70 -5.93
CA GLU A 102 24.10 -8.08 -5.11
C GLU A 102 25.26 -7.06 -5.18
N GLU A 103 25.01 -5.80 -4.84
CA GLU A 103 26.05 -4.84 -4.51
C GLU A 103 25.95 -4.54 -3.01
N LYS A 104 26.98 -5.00 -2.27
CA LYS A 104 27.25 -4.61 -0.87
C LYS A 104 27.66 -3.14 -0.84
N ASP A 105 26.68 -2.26 -1.07
CA ASP A 105 26.80 -0.82 -0.88
C ASP A 105 26.23 -0.44 0.50
N GLU A 106 26.88 0.50 1.19
CA GLU A 106 26.43 1.04 2.47
C GLU A 106 25.00 1.61 2.35
N LEU A 107 24.65 2.17 1.18
CA LEU A 107 23.30 2.64 0.90
C LEU A 107 22.27 1.51 0.94
N THR A 108 22.58 0.35 0.39
CA THR A 108 21.68 -0.81 0.37
C THR A 108 21.39 -1.30 1.78
N GLU A 109 22.40 -1.36 2.65
CA GLU A 109 22.20 -1.78 4.05
C GLU A 109 21.42 -0.74 4.85
N MET A 110 21.70 0.55 4.67
CA MET A 110 20.90 1.63 5.29
C MET A 110 19.42 1.56 4.86
N LEU A 111 19.15 1.28 3.59
CA LEU A 111 17.77 1.12 3.10
C LEU A 111 17.11 -0.11 3.72
N ARG A 112 17.81 -1.25 3.80
CA ARG A 112 17.29 -2.46 4.45
C ARG A 112 16.95 -2.21 5.92
N GLN A 113 17.82 -1.53 6.65
CA GLN A 113 17.61 -1.12 8.04
C GLN A 113 16.35 -0.24 8.17
N LEU A 114 16.22 0.79 7.31
CA LEU A 114 15.03 1.65 7.30
C LEU A 114 13.74 0.85 7.07
N TYR A 115 13.72 -0.07 6.10
CA TYR A 115 12.55 -0.91 5.84
C TYR A 115 12.21 -1.84 7.00
N ARG A 116 13.21 -2.39 7.70
CA ARG A 116 13.00 -3.17 8.94
C ARG A 116 12.32 -2.33 10.03
N MET A 117 12.80 -1.10 10.26
CA MET A 117 12.22 -0.20 11.25
C MET A 117 10.79 0.24 10.87
N ILE A 118 10.56 0.56 9.59
CA ILE A 118 9.21 0.85 9.07
C ILE A 118 8.29 -0.34 9.32
N ASN A 119 8.78 -1.57 9.18
CA ASN A 119 7.98 -2.76 9.41
C ASN A 119 7.50 -2.95 10.85
N GLN A 120 8.16 -2.32 11.82
CA GLN A 120 7.76 -2.30 13.24
C GLN A 120 6.74 -1.19 13.57
N LEU A 121 6.40 -0.33 12.60
CA LEU A 121 5.36 0.69 12.77
C LEU A 121 3.95 0.07 12.70
N GLY A 122 2.99 0.75 13.33
CA GLY A 122 1.57 0.42 13.16
C GLY A 122 1.14 0.62 11.71
N GLN A 123 0.10 -0.10 11.26
CA GLN A 123 -0.33 -0.12 9.85
C GLN A 123 -0.61 1.29 9.29
N LEU A 124 -1.30 2.13 10.06
CA LEU A 124 -1.55 3.52 9.66
C LEU A 124 -0.25 4.34 9.55
N ASP A 125 0.69 4.16 10.47
CA ASP A 125 1.95 4.90 10.46
C ASP A 125 2.83 4.47 9.27
N LYS A 126 2.83 3.17 8.89
CA LYS A 126 3.44 2.68 7.65
C LYS A 126 2.87 3.40 6.42
N SER A 127 1.54 3.52 6.34
CA SER A 127 0.89 4.21 5.23
C SER A 127 1.33 5.67 5.10
N ILE A 128 1.46 6.38 6.22
CA ILE A 128 1.87 7.79 6.24
C ILE A 128 3.32 7.92 5.76
N VAL A 129 4.22 7.04 6.20
CA VAL A 129 5.62 7.04 5.76
C VAL A 129 5.71 6.76 4.26
N LEU A 130 4.99 5.75 3.76
CA LEU A 130 4.97 5.44 2.33
C LEU A 130 4.55 6.66 1.51
N LEU A 131 3.43 7.28 1.85
CA LEU A 131 2.91 8.42 1.09
C LEU A 131 3.86 9.64 1.16
N TYR A 132 4.52 9.85 2.30
CA TYR A 132 5.54 10.89 2.43
C TYR A 132 6.77 10.62 1.56
N LEU A 133 7.21 9.36 1.45
CA LEU A 133 8.30 8.95 0.56
C LEU A 133 7.92 9.03 -0.93
N GLU A 134 6.63 8.90 -1.25
CA GLU A 134 6.06 9.16 -2.58
C GLU A 134 5.76 10.65 -2.82
N GLU A 135 6.36 11.54 -2.01
CA GLU A 135 6.31 13.00 -2.12
C GLU A 135 4.89 13.59 -2.06
N LYS A 136 3.95 12.90 -1.40
CA LYS A 136 2.60 13.44 -1.21
C LYS A 136 2.59 14.59 -0.22
N SER A 137 1.80 15.62 -0.56
CA SER A 137 1.58 16.74 0.36
C SER A 137 0.81 16.28 1.61
N TYR A 138 0.83 17.07 2.68
CA TYR A 138 0.11 16.69 3.90
C TYR A 138 -1.41 16.66 3.67
N GLU A 139 -1.91 17.49 2.75
CA GLU A 139 -3.30 17.50 2.28
C GLU A 139 -3.62 16.21 1.52
N GLU A 140 -2.77 15.78 0.59
CA GLU A 140 -2.96 14.52 -0.13
C GLU A 140 -2.91 13.31 0.83
N ILE A 141 -1.97 13.31 1.79
CA ILE A 141 -1.90 12.24 2.80
C ILE A 141 -3.16 12.23 3.67
N ALA A 142 -3.64 13.40 4.10
CA ALA A 142 -4.86 13.55 4.87
C ALA A 142 -6.07 13.01 4.09
N GLU A 143 -6.19 13.38 2.82
CA GLU A 143 -7.23 12.91 1.93
C GLU A 143 -7.16 11.39 1.72
N ILE A 144 -5.97 10.83 1.51
CA ILE A 144 -5.78 9.39 1.28
C ILE A 144 -6.11 8.58 2.54
N THR A 145 -5.65 9.04 3.71
CA THR A 145 -5.74 8.30 4.98
C THR A 145 -7.01 8.57 5.78
N GLY A 146 -7.78 9.61 5.43
CA GLY A 146 -8.96 10.06 6.18
C GLY A 146 -8.62 10.78 7.48
N LEU A 147 -7.38 11.25 7.63
CA LEU A 147 -6.93 12.05 8.77
C LEU A 147 -7.09 13.54 8.51
N THR A 148 -7.00 14.37 9.55
CA THR A 148 -6.81 15.81 9.38
C THR A 148 -5.36 16.12 9.02
N VAL A 149 -5.11 17.22 8.30
CA VAL A 149 -3.76 17.68 7.95
C VAL A 149 -2.89 17.85 9.22
N THR A 150 -3.46 18.40 10.29
CA THR A 150 -2.78 18.55 11.59
C THR A 150 -2.40 17.19 12.20
N ASN A 151 -3.28 16.18 12.09
CA ASN A 151 -2.98 14.83 12.56
C ASN A 151 -1.87 14.18 11.73
N VAL A 152 -1.84 14.40 10.41
CA VAL A 152 -0.76 13.93 9.54
C VAL A 152 0.57 14.53 9.98
N ALA A 153 0.65 15.86 10.12
CA ALA A 153 1.88 16.55 10.55
C ALA A 153 2.39 16.03 11.91
N THR A 154 1.47 15.92 12.88
CA THR A 154 1.80 15.44 14.23
C THR A 154 2.27 13.98 14.22
N LYS A 155 1.58 13.11 13.48
CA LYS A 155 1.96 11.70 13.33
C LYS A 155 3.31 11.55 12.64
N LEU A 156 3.53 12.27 11.54
CA LEU A 156 4.78 12.18 10.79
C LEU A 156 5.97 12.62 11.65
N SER A 157 5.83 13.69 12.45
CA SER A 157 6.87 14.08 13.42
C SER A 157 7.17 12.96 14.41
N ARG A 158 6.13 12.39 15.03
CA ARG A 158 6.28 11.29 16.00
C ARG A 158 6.91 10.04 15.36
N ILE A 159 6.56 9.73 14.12
CA ILE A 159 7.14 8.60 13.38
C ILE A 159 8.63 8.85 13.14
N LYS A 160 9.02 10.05 12.68
CA LYS A 160 10.42 10.42 12.50
C LYS A 160 11.22 10.30 13.80
N ASP A 161 10.65 10.73 14.93
CA ASP A 161 11.30 10.59 16.24
C ASP A 161 11.42 9.13 16.68
N LYS A 162 10.39 8.31 16.44
CA LYS A 162 10.40 6.88 16.74
C LYS A 162 11.49 6.16 15.92
N LEU A 163 11.58 6.43 14.63
CA LEU A 163 12.62 5.87 13.76
C LEU A 163 14.02 6.32 14.22
N LYS A 164 14.21 7.60 14.57
CA LYS A 164 15.50 8.07 15.11
C LYS A 164 15.90 7.36 16.41
N LYS A 165 14.95 7.04 17.28
CA LYS A 165 15.22 6.30 18.53
C LYS A 165 15.63 4.85 18.25
N MET A 166 14.88 4.16 17.38
CA MET A 166 15.21 2.80 16.95
C MET A 166 16.64 2.68 16.38
N LYS A 167 17.06 3.67 15.58
CA LYS A 167 18.43 3.71 15.02
C LYS A 167 19.54 3.85 16.09
N LYS A 168 19.23 4.39 17.28
CA LYS A 168 20.20 4.59 18.37
C LYS A 168 20.30 3.38 19.32
N GLU A 169 19.31 2.49 19.27
CA GLU A 169 19.20 1.32 20.13
C GLU A 169 19.81 0.06 19.48
N GLU A 170 20.14 0.13 18.17
CA GLU A 170 21.00 -0.81 17.44
C GLU A 170 22.47 -0.41 17.52
#